data_AF-A0A2P5NBE6-F1
#
_entry.id   AF-A0A2P5NBE6-F1
#
_cell.length_a   1.000
_cell.length_b   1.000
_cell.length_c   1.000
_cell.angle_alpha   90.00
_cell.angle_beta   90.00
_cell.angle_gamma   90.00
#
_symmetry.space_group_name_H-M   'P 1'
#
loop_
_entity.id
_entity.type
_entity.pdbx_description
1 polymer ?
#
loop_
_entity_poly.entity_id
_entity_poly.type
_entity_poly.pdbx_seq_one_letter_code
_entity_poly.pdbx_strand_id
1 'polypeptide(L)'
;MHFIEPSAVATADMSQLHAATCLLMTRFLNGHHCPKLAHIIVQQLQKLLEHPHTQQTPDSREMYLQLLEHWQSVSTTLANRRHHPDKPRAYH
;
A
#
# COMPACT_ATOMS: atom_id res chain seq x y z
N MET A 1 -15.53 30.03 19.44
CA MET A 1 -15.05 29.46 18.17
C MET A 1 -13.77 28.70 18.46
N HIS A 2 -13.81 27.37 18.47
CA HIS A 2 -12.60 26.57 18.69
C HIS A 2 -11.78 26.59 17.40
N PHE A 3 -10.60 27.20 17.49
CA PHE A 3 -9.57 27.11 16.47
C PHE A 3 -9.00 25.69 16.57
N ILE A 4 -9.57 24.75 15.80
CA ILE A 4 -9.00 23.40 15.70
C ILE A 4 -7.69 23.57 14.93
N GLU A 5 -6.60 23.39 15.65
CA GLU A 5 -5.25 23.38 15.14
C GLU A 5 -5.18 22.36 13.98
N PRO A 6 -4.89 22.79 12.73
CA PRO A 6 -4.88 21.88 11.57
C PRO A 6 -3.82 20.77 11.69
N SER A 7 -2.87 20.93 12.63
CA SER A 7 -1.79 19.99 12.91
C SER A 7 -2.30 18.68 13.55
N ALA A 8 -3.30 18.73 14.43
CA ALA A 8 -3.83 17.55 15.12
C ALA A 8 -4.72 16.67 14.21
N VAL A 9 -5.43 17.30 13.26
CA VAL A 9 -6.27 16.57 12.30
C VAL A 9 -5.41 15.88 11.23
N ALA A 10 -4.38 16.56 10.73
CA ALA A 10 -3.46 15.99 9.73
C ALA A 10 -2.66 14.79 10.27
N THR A 11 -2.29 14.81 11.55
CA THR A 11 -1.58 13.69 12.19
C THR A 11 -2.50 12.49 12.48
N ALA A 12 -3.77 12.74 12.83
CA ALA A 12 -4.78 11.70 12.98
C ALA A 12 -5.11 11.01 11.64
N ASP A 13 -5.20 11.78 10.55
CA ASP A 13 -5.43 11.27 9.19
C ASP A 13 -4.27 10.39 8.71
N MET A 14 -3.02 10.85 8.92
CA MET A 14 -1.82 10.07 8.61
C MET A 14 -1.76 8.75 9.41
N SER A 15 -2.07 8.81 10.71
CA SER A 15 -2.06 7.61 11.57
C SER A 15 -3.08 6.57 11.10
N GLN A 16 -4.24 7.02 10.62
CA GLN A 16 -5.24 6.14 10.01
C GLN A 16 -4.75 5.55 8.69
N LEU A 17 -4.11 6.35 7.83
CA LEU A 17 -3.51 5.87 6.57
C LEU A 17 -2.42 4.82 6.83
N HIS A 18 -1.59 5.00 7.86
CA HIS A 18 -0.62 3.99 8.30
C HIS A 18 -1.29 2.70 8.75
N ALA A 19 -2.25 2.80 9.68
CA ALA A 19 -2.93 1.63 10.21
C ALA A 19 -3.63 0.85 9.09
N ALA A 20 -4.28 1.55 8.16
CA ALA A 20 -4.91 0.95 6.98
C ALA A 20 -3.87 0.25 6.09
N THR A 21 -2.76 0.90 5.78
CA THR A 21 -1.68 0.33 4.94
C THR A 21 -1.09 -0.92 5.59
N CYS A 22 -0.73 -0.86 6.88
CA CYS A 22 -0.21 -2.00 7.64
C CYS A 22 -1.20 -3.17 7.69
N LEU A 23 -2.49 -2.89 7.88
CA LEU A 23 -3.53 -3.92 7.87
C LEU A 23 -3.64 -4.60 6.51
N LEU A 24 -3.58 -3.83 5.42
CA LEU A 24 -3.64 -4.37 4.06
C LEU A 24 -2.42 -5.23 3.73
N MET A 25 -1.22 -4.76 4.09
CA MET A 25 0.02 -5.53 3.95
C MET A 25 -0.04 -6.83 4.76
N THR A 26 -0.49 -6.76 6.01
CA THR A 26 -0.66 -7.93 6.87
C THR A 26 -1.67 -8.92 6.29
N ARG A 27 -2.81 -8.45 5.79
CA ARG A 27 -3.80 -9.31 5.13
C ARG A 27 -3.23 -10.00 3.89
N PHE A 28 -2.44 -9.27 3.11
CA PHE A 28 -1.75 -9.83 1.96
C PHE A 28 -0.80 -10.95 2.41
N LEU A 29 0.08 -10.68 3.38
CA LEU A 29 1.05 -11.66 3.90
C LEU A 29 0.40 -12.89 4.52
N ASN A 30 -0.80 -12.76 5.10
CA ASN A 30 -1.58 -13.88 5.65
C ASN A 30 -2.28 -14.74 4.58
N GLY A 31 -1.89 -14.62 3.31
CA GLY A 31 -2.32 -15.53 2.23
C GLY A 31 -3.42 -14.99 1.32
N HIS A 32 -3.91 -13.76 1.54
CA HIS A 32 -4.81 -13.10 0.60
C HIS A 32 -4.03 -12.43 -0.56
N HIS A 33 -3.24 -13.21 -1.30
CA HIS A 33 -2.38 -12.76 -2.41
C HIS A 33 -3.18 -12.41 -3.69
N CYS A 34 -4.19 -11.55 -3.54
CA CYS A 34 -5.04 -11.13 -4.63
C CYS A 34 -4.47 -9.87 -5.32
N PRO A 35 -4.47 -9.79 -6.66
CA PRO A 35 -3.95 -8.63 -7.39
C PRO A 35 -4.67 -7.32 -7.02
N LYS A 36 -5.97 -7.41 -6.70
CA LYS A 36 -6.77 -6.27 -6.21
C LYS A 36 -6.23 -5.72 -4.89
N LEU A 37 -5.80 -6.59 -3.97
CA LEU A 37 -5.28 -6.16 -2.67
C LEU A 37 -3.92 -5.49 -2.84
N ALA A 38 -3.02 -6.06 -3.66
CA ALA A 38 -1.75 -5.43 -4.00
C ALA A 38 -1.93 -4.03 -4.62
N HIS A 39 -2.91 -3.89 -5.52
CA HIS A 39 -3.22 -2.59 -6.13
C HIS A 39 -3.73 -1.58 -5.09
N ILE A 40 -4.58 -2.01 -4.14
CA ILE A 40 -5.05 -1.14 -3.06
C ILE A 40 -3.89 -0.69 -2.17
N ILE A 41 -2.92 -1.56 -1.87
CA ILE A 41 -1.72 -1.20 -1.09
C ILE A 41 -0.91 -0.11 -1.81
N VAL A 42 -0.70 -0.25 -3.13
CA VAL A 42 -0.04 0.78 -3.95
C VAL A 42 -0.77 2.13 -3.85
N GLN A 43 -2.11 2.13 -3.94
CA GLN A 43 -2.90 3.35 -3.83
C GLN A 43 -2.80 4.01 -2.43
N GLN A 44 -2.72 3.22 -1.36
CA GLN A 44 -2.54 3.77 0.00
C GLN A 44 -1.14 4.37 0.19
N LEU A 45 -0.11 3.72 -0.36
CA LEU A 45 1.27 4.23 -0.31
C LEU A 45 1.43 5.54 -1.10
N GLN A 46 0.75 5.68 -2.25
CA GLN A 46 0.71 6.95 -3.00
C GLN A 46 0.09 8.07 -2.16
N LYS A 47 -1.06 7.81 -1.52
CA LYS A 47 -1.70 8.79 -0.63
C LYS A 47 -0.81 9.19 0.55
N LEU A 48 -0.05 8.25 1.11
CA LEU A 48 0.91 8.55 2.16
C LEU A 48 2.04 9.46 1.66
N LEU A 49 2.53 9.24 0.45
CA LEU A 49 3.56 10.08 -0.18
C LEU A 49 3.07 11.48 -0.57
N GLU A 50 1.77 11.63 -0.84
CA GLU A 50 1.12 12.92 -1.12
C GLU A 50 0.80 13.71 0.15
N HIS A 51 0.84 13.08 1.33
CA HIS A 51 0.49 13.72 2.59
C HIS A 51 1.55 14.76 3.02
N PRO A 52 1.16 15.98 3.44
CA PRO A 52 2.12 17.04 3.77
C PRO A 52 3.11 16.65 4.87
N HIS A 53 2.70 15.79 5.81
CA HIS A 53 3.59 15.32 6.88
C HIS A 53 4.76 14.46 6.38
N THR A 54 4.56 13.64 5.33
CA THR A 54 5.65 12.85 4.75
C THR A 54 6.58 13.71 3.89
N GLN A 55 6.08 14.81 3.31
CA GLN A 55 6.93 15.80 2.65
C GLN A 55 7.89 16.51 3.62
N GLN A 56 7.52 16.62 4.89
CA GLN A 56 8.34 17.23 5.94
C GLN A 56 9.38 16.26 6.55
N THR A 57 9.23 14.95 6.33
CA THR A 57 10.07 13.91 6.94
C THR A 57 10.75 13.05 5.86
N PRO A 58 11.98 13.42 5.42
CA PRO A 58 12.64 12.79 4.28
C PRO A 58 12.90 11.29 4.47
N ASP A 59 13.27 10.84 5.67
CA ASP A 59 13.45 9.42 5.99
C ASP A 59 12.16 8.60 5.80
N SER A 60 11.03 9.14 6.29
CA SER A 60 9.73 8.47 6.15
C SER A 60 9.31 8.42 4.68
N ARG A 61 9.56 9.49 3.94
CA ARG A 61 9.30 9.55 2.49
C ARG A 61 10.09 8.52 1.71
N GLU A 62 11.38 8.37 1.99
CA GLU A 62 12.23 7.37 1.33
C GLU A 62 11.72 5.95 1.59
N MET A 63 11.38 5.64 2.85
CA MET A 63 10.77 4.35 3.21
C MET A 63 9.48 4.08 2.43
N TYR A 64 8.56 5.06 2.32
CA TYR A 64 7.32 4.87 1.54
C TYR A 64 7.57 4.70 0.04
N LEU A 65 8.60 5.36 -0.51
CA LEU A 65 9.00 5.17 -1.90
C LEU A 65 9.49 3.74 -2.15
N GLN A 66 10.37 3.23 -1.29
CA GLN A 66 10.85 1.84 -1.41
C GLN A 66 9.72 0.83 -1.28
N LEU A 67 8.77 1.06 -0.36
CA LEU A 67 7.57 0.24 -0.25
C LEU A 67 6.72 0.32 -1.52
N LEU A 68 6.52 1.52 -2.07
CA LEU A 68 5.72 1.73 -3.27
C LEU A 68 6.31 0.96 -4.46
N GLU A 69 7.62 1.07 -4.70
CA GLU A 69 8.32 0.34 -5.77
C GLU A 69 8.16 -1.18 -5.62
N HIS A 70 8.34 -1.69 -4.40
CA HIS A 70 8.13 -3.10 -4.11
C HIS A 70 6.71 -3.55 -4.44
N TRP A 71 5.69 -2.83 -3.97
CA TRP A 71 4.30 -3.21 -4.18
C TRP A 71 3.81 -3.04 -5.62
N GLN A 72 4.39 -2.11 -6.39
CA GLN A 72 4.15 -2.00 -7.83
C GLN A 72 4.66 -3.23 -8.58
N SER A 73 5.84 -3.72 -8.22
CA SER A 73 6.40 -4.96 -8.78
C SER A 73 5.55 -6.18 -8.42
N VAL A 74 5.14 -6.31 -7.16
CA VAL A 74 4.23 -7.38 -6.69
C VAL A 74 2.89 -7.33 -7.43
N SER A 75 2.29 -6.14 -7.55
CA SER A 75 1.01 -5.95 -8.25
C SER A 75 1.10 -6.36 -9.73
N THR A 76 2.17 -5.94 -10.41
CA THR A 76 2.44 -6.30 -11.82
C THR A 76 2.64 -7.80 -11.99
N THR A 77 3.41 -8.43 -11.08
CA THR A 77 3.66 -9.88 -11.10
C THR A 77 2.37 -10.67 -10.91
N LEU A 78 1.51 -10.27 -9.97
CA LEU A 78 0.22 -10.92 -9.74
C LEU A 78 -0.76 -10.71 -10.90
N ALA A 79 -0.75 -9.54 -11.53
CA ALA A 79 -1.56 -9.26 -12.72
C ALA A 79 -1.15 -10.19 -13.87
N ASN A 80 0.16 -10.34 -14.12
CA ASN A 80 0.69 -11.23 -15.15
C ASN A 80 0.39 -12.72 -14.85
N ARG A 81 0.45 -13.15 -13.58
CA ARG A 81 0.08 -14.53 -13.19
C ARG A 81 -1.38 -14.86 -13.49
N ARG A 82 -2.29 -13.88 -13.40
CA ARG A 82 -3.72 -14.07 -13.73
C ARG A 82 -3.96 -14.41 -15.20
N HIS A 83 -3.00 -14.10 -16.09
CA HIS A 83 -3.09 -14.35 -17.52
C HIS A 83 -2.49 -15.69 -17.95
N HIS A 84 -1.81 -16.41 -17.04
CA HIS A 84 -1.45 -17.81 -17.24
C HIS A 84 -2.41 -18.68 -16.41
N PRO A 85 -3.51 -19.18 -16.98
CA PRO A 85 -4.17 -20.31 -16.36
C PRO A 85 -3.14 -21.44 -16.31
N ASP A 86 -2.80 -21.84 -15.09
CA ASP A 86 -2.09 -23.07 -14.81
C ASP A 86 -2.77 -24.17 -15.63
N LYS A 87 -2.11 -24.59 -16.71
CA LYS A 87 -2.57 -25.72 -17.51
C LYS A 87 -2.52 -26.90 -16.55
N PRO A 88 -3.65 -27.54 -16.17
CA PRO A 88 -3.59 -28.70 -15.32
C PRO A 88 -2.72 -29.71 -16.07
N ARG A 89 -1.61 -30.05 -15.44
CA ARG A 89 -0.64 -31.02 -15.95
C ARG A 89 -1.34 -32.38 -15.88
N ALA A 90 -2.10 -32.68 -16.92
CA ALA A 90 -2.70 -33.99 -17.13
C ALA A 90 -1.55 -34.96 -17.39
N TYR A 91 -1.18 -35.71 -16.35
CA TYR A 91 -0.32 -36.87 -16.49
C TYR A 91 -1.16 -37.98 -17.12
N HIS A 92 -0.73 -38.43 -18.30
CA HIS A 92 -1.26 -39.57 -19.04
C HIS A 92 -0.38 -40.79 -18.77
#